data_AF-A0A6A7A7Z2-F1
#
_entry.id   AF-A0A6A7A7Z2-F1
#
_cell.length_a   1.000
_cell.length_b   1.000
_cell.length_c   1.000
_cell.angle_alpha   90.00
_cell.angle_beta   90.00
_cell.angle_gamma   90.00
#
_symmetry.space_group_name_H-M   'P 1'
#
loop_
_entity.id
_entity.type
_entity.pdbx_description
1 polymer ?
#
loop_
_entity_poly.entity_id
_entity_poly.type
_entity_poly.pdbx_seq_one_letter_code
_entity_poly.pdbx_strand_id
1 'polypeptide(L)' 'QEHELVLYFKQLTKRGLPPTRAMVQNFASTIAKTGVSKSWVTRFINQNDNAIISK' A
#
# COMPACT_ATOMS: atom_id res chain seq x y z
N GLN A 1 1.26 -3.82 12.48
CA GLN A 1 0.13 -3.53 11.58
C GLN A 1 0.58 -3.12 10.17
N GLU A 2 1.45 -2.13 9.97
CA GLU A 2 1.90 -1.77 8.61
C GLU A 2 2.70 -2.87 7.89
N HIS A 3 3.43 -3.71 8.62
CA HIS A 3 4.24 -4.78 8.03
C HIS A 3 3.40 -5.82 7.26
N GLU A 4 2.20 -6.15 7.73
CA GLU A 4 1.30 -7.09 7.06
C GLU A 4 0.78 -6.52 5.74
N LEU A 5 0.48 -5.22 5.70
CA LEU A 5 0.14 -4.50 4.47
C LEU A 5 1.27 -4.56 3.45
N VAL A 6 2.51 -4.33 3.89
CA VAL A 6 3.70 -4.40 3.03
C VAL A 6 3.89 -5.82 2.47
N LEU A 7 3.73 -6.85 3.29
CA LEU A 7 3.83 -8.25 2.84
C LEU A 7 2.73 -8.62 1.86
N TYR A 8 1.49 -8.20 2.12
CA TYR A 8 0.36 -8.43 1.23
C TYR A 8 0.57 -7.76 -0.14
N PHE A 9 1.00 -6.49 -0.15
CA PHE A 9 1.30 -5.79 -1.40
C PHE A 9 2.48 -6.41 -2.15
N LYS A 10 3.54 -6.85 -1.46
CA LYS A 10 4.63 -7.60 -2.08
C LYS A 10 4.16 -8.88 -2.77
N GLN A 11 3.22 -9.61 -2.16
CA GLN A 11 2.65 -10.81 -2.78
C GLN A 11 1.81 -10.48 -4.02
N LEU A 12 1.05 -9.39 -4.00
CA LEU A 12 0.28 -8.92 -5.17
C LEU A 12 1.21 -8.48 -6.31
N THR A 13 2.24 -7.69 -6.02
CA THR A 13 3.24 -7.26 -7.01
C THR A 13 3.96 -8.46 -7.62
N LYS A 14 4.33 -9.48 -6.81
CA LYS A 14 4.91 -10.75 -7.32
C LYS A 14 3.99 -11.51 -8.27
N ARG A 15 2.67 -11.34 -8.17
CA ARG A 15 1.68 -11.95 -9.07
C ARG A 15 1.41 -11.10 -10.32
N GLY A 16 2.18 -10.03 -10.54
CA GLY A 16 2.01 -9.13 -11.68
C GLY A 16 0.92 -8.07 -11.49
N LEU A 17 0.42 -7.90 -10.26
CA LEU A 17 -0.60 -6.90 -9.92
C LEU A 17 0.01 -5.86 -8.96
N PRO A 18 0.76 -4.87 -9.48
CA PRO A 18 1.25 -3.79 -8.63
C PRO A 18 0.05 -3.02 -8.05
N PRO A 19 0.06 -2.72 -6.73
CA PRO A 19 -1.06 -2.03 -6.12
C PRO A 19 -1.15 -0.60 -6.60
N THR A 20 -2.36 -0.19 -7.01
CA THR A 20 -2.63 1.22 -7.31
C THR A 20 -2.74 2.02 -6.03
N ARG A 21 -2.55 3.35 -6.14
CA ARG A 21 -2.73 4.27 -5.00
C ARG A 21 -4.11 4.13 -4.34
N ALA A 22 -5.16 3.88 -5.14
CA ALA A 22 -6.51 3.66 -4.65
C ALA A 22 -6.63 2.35 -3.84
N MET A 23 -6.00 1.26 -4.30
CA MET A 23 -5.95 0.01 -3.54
C MET A 23 -5.25 0.19 -2.20
N VAL A 24 -4.12 0.88 -2.18
CA VAL A 24 -3.38 1.20 -0.94
C VAL A 24 -4.27 1.99 0.03
N GLN A 25 -4.95 3.02 -0.46
CA GLN A 25 -5.83 3.85 0.36
C GLN A 25 -7.02 3.07 0.92
N ASN A 26 -7.69 2.26 0.09
CA ASN A 26 -8.85 1.48 0.49
C ASN A 26 -8.48 0.45 1.55
N PHE A 27 -7.41 -0.33 1.33
CA PHE A 27 -6.93 -1.32 2.29
C PHE A 27 -6.47 -0.69 3.61
N ALA A 28 -5.69 0.37 3.55
CA ALA A 28 -5.25 1.08 4.74
C ALA A 28 -6.44 1.65 5.52
N SER A 29 -7.47 2.15 4.83
CA SER A 29 -8.69 2.65 5.47
C SER A 29 -9.51 1.55 6.14
N THR A 30 -9.60 0.36 5.51
CA THR A 30 -10.25 -0.80 6.12
C THR A 30 -9.55 -1.22 7.41
N ILE A 31 -8.22 -1.26 7.43
CA ILE A 31 -7.44 -1.66 8.61
C ILE A 31 -7.50 -0.58 9.70
N ALA A 32 -7.38 0.69 9.33
CA ALA A 32 -7.44 1.80 10.26
C ALA A 32 -8.87 2.07 10.78
N LYS A 33 -9.89 1.42 10.19
CA LYS A 33 -11.32 1.67 10.45
C LYS A 33 -11.74 3.14 10.27
N THR A 34 -10.95 3.89 9.50
CA THR A 34 -11.14 5.32 9.23
C THR A 34 -10.55 5.67 7.87
N GLY A 35 -11.01 6.78 7.30
CA GLY A 35 -10.50 7.27 6.02
C GLY A 35 -9.03 7.69 6.13
N VAL A 36 -8.19 7.08 5.29
CA VAL A 36 -6.77 7.47 5.18
C VAL A 36 -6.61 8.56 4.13
N SER A 37 -5.79 9.57 4.41
CA SER A 37 -5.60 10.70 3.50
C SER A 37 -4.70 10.36 2.31
N LYS A 38 -4.89 11.08 1.19
CA LYS A 38 -4.00 10.97 0.02
C LYS A 38 -2.55 11.28 0.36
N SER A 39 -2.31 12.20 1.29
CA SER A 39 -0.97 12.56 1.76
C SER A 39 -0.31 11.42 2.52
N TRP A 40 -1.07 10.69 3.34
CA TRP A 40 -0.56 9.47 3.98
C TRP A 40 -0.18 8.42 2.95
N VAL A 41 -1.02 8.19 1.93
CA VAL A 41 -0.73 7.24 0.84
C VAL A 41 0.57 7.60 0.11
N THR A 42 0.80 8.89 -0.19
CA THR A 42 2.06 9.35 -0.77
C THR A 42 3.25 9.02 0.15
N ARG A 43 3.15 9.31 1.45
CA ARG A 43 4.24 9.02 2.41
C ARG A 43 4.51 7.53 2.52
N PHE A 44 3.46 6.71 2.60
CA PHE A 44 3.56 5.25 2.68
C PHE A 44 4.27 4.68 1.45
N ILE A 45 3.88 5.13 0.26
CA ILE A 45 4.52 4.71 -1.00
C ILE A 45 5.99 5.12 -1.00
N ASN A 46 6.29 6.40 -0.77
CA ASN A 46 7.68 6.90 -0.79
C ASN A 46 8.58 6.21 0.24
N GLN A 47 8.05 5.84 1.41
CA GLN A 47 8.80 5.12 2.44
C GLN A 47 9.05 3.65 2.08
N ASN A 48 8.23 3.06 1.20
CA ASN A 48 8.26 1.65 0.85
C ASN A 48 8.55 1.42 -0.66
N ASP A 49 9.01 2.44 -1.38
CA ASP A 49 9.09 2.48 -2.85
C ASP A 49 9.98 1.38 -3.43
N ASN A 50 11.09 1.03 -2.76
CA ASN A 50 11.94 -0.10 -3.18
C ASN A 50 11.26 -1.48 -3.02
N ALA A 51 10.12 -1.55 -2.34
CA ALA A 51 9.50 -2.79 -1.90
C ALA A 51 8.10 -3.05 -2.48
N ILE A 52 7.38 -2.03 -2.97
CA ILE A 52 5.94 -2.16 -3.26
C ILE A 52 5.57 -1.79 -4.70
N ILE A 53 6.20 -0.77 -5.28
CA ILE A 53 5.91 -0.31 -6.64
C ILE A 53 7.15 -0.55 -7.50
N SER A 54 7.25 -1.74 -8.09
CA SER A 54 8.13 -1.91 -9.24
C SER A 54 7.50 -1.14 -10.39
N LYS A 55 8.30 -0.25 -11.02
CA LYS A 55 7.96 0.34 -12.31
C LYS A 55 7.70 -0.74 -13.35
#